data_AF-A0A0G4IVT4-F1
#
_entry.id   AF-A0A0G4IVT4-F1
#
_cell.length_a   1.000
_cell.length_b   1.000
_cell.length_c   1.000
_cell.angle_alpha   90.00
_cell.angle_beta   90.00
_cell.angle_gamma   90.00
#
_symmetry.space_group_name_H-M   'P 1'
#
loop_
_entity.id
_entity.type
_entity.pdbx_description
1 polymer ?
#
loop_
_entity_poly.entity_id
_entity_poly.type
_entity_poly.pdbx_seq_one_letter_code
_entity_poly.pdbx_strand_id
1 'polypeptide(L)'
;MCADGWRRTSSAYARRRRTKRSDDRSWPCSSACAAAICIWMNSRNDVSKATSRVTWGDWASAEQTRKKSRQRTFKVGQNVLRRRASRSCQAETVLRDRWRTMVLLHVKRGDDDEFLVECSCGDPGQDVLAMIVSLHNRRRVLAFLADNVDALAEYGPMRPEEERGLEGTADPTGVRCGVPPQPGYVQTLQRVAKDAHALVDKKQAEKRVVLKPEHLEECEMNIRGAVAIAYPMGLPECDVLRQWVDDRLDLSGTLVSKNIMELDESALWFAGKRISTGDPLGKAIGSNEKTKVVVRLQRLSSGAPVREPAVDKETQKAMMAYYHKKQEEQKRLEEDNQDSYLNSDWANPKQYKQHFQGLSPGNIKWRP
;
A
#
# COMPACT_ATOMS: atom_id res chain seq x y z
N MET A 1 -60.81 6.21 4.62
CA MET A 1 -60.86 4.74 4.49
C MET A 1 -59.56 4.19 5.07
N CYS A 2 -59.73 3.49 6.21
CA CYS A 2 -58.86 2.56 6.95
C CYS A 2 -57.33 2.73 6.88
N ALA A 3 -56.65 3.13 7.96
CA ALA A 3 -56.41 2.42 9.24
C ALA A 3 -55.16 1.50 9.17
N ASP A 4 -54.13 1.85 9.97
CA ASP A 4 -53.53 1.03 11.04
C ASP A 4 -52.39 0.14 10.53
N GLY A 5 -51.25 -0.07 11.20
CA GLY A 5 -50.81 0.20 12.56
C GLY A 5 -49.74 -0.85 12.94
N TRP A 6 -48.94 -0.55 13.98
CA TRP A 6 -48.09 -1.47 14.78
C TRP A 6 -46.72 -1.90 14.21
N ARG A 7 -45.58 -1.44 14.76
CA ARG A 7 -44.88 -1.77 16.03
C ARG A 7 -44.14 -3.13 16.09
N ARG A 8 -42.85 -2.98 16.43
CA ARG A 8 -41.98 -3.78 17.35
C ARG A 8 -41.14 -4.95 16.82
N THR A 9 -39.82 -4.78 17.01
CA THR A 9 -38.80 -5.72 17.57
C THR A 9 -38.69 -7.11 16.94
N SER A 10 -37.51 -7.62 16.54
CA SER A 10 -36.45 -8.09 17.45
C SER A 10 -35.27 -8.68 16.65
N SER A 11 -34.08 -8.63 17.26
CA SER A 11 -32.89 -9.46 17.04
C SER A 11 -33.13 -10.86 16.44
N ALA A 12 -32.35 -11.24 15.42
CA ALA A 12 -32.04 -12.65 15.16
C ALA A 12 -30.68 -12.82 14.46
N TYR A 13 -29.76 -13.41 15.22
CA TYR A 13 -28.52 -14.05 14.83
C TYR A 13 -28.80 -15.17 13.80
N ALA A 14 -28.20 -15.13 12.60
CA ALA A 14 -28.36 -16.20 11.60
C ALA A 14 -27.01 -16.64 11.02
N ARG A 15 -26.63 -17.86 11.41
CA ARG A 15 -25.49 -18.64 10.93
C ARG A 15 -25.47 -18.77 9.40
N ARG A 16 -24.35 -18.40 8.78
CA ARG A 16 -24.03 -18.77 7.39
C ARG A 16 -23.68 -20.26 7.31
N ARG A 17 -24.55 -21.04 6.65
CA ARG A 17 -24.20 -22.34 6.05
C ARG A 17 -23.32 -22.08 4.84
N ARG A 18 -22.09 -22.61 4.83
CA ARG A 18 -21.25 -22.70 3.63
C ARG A 18 -21.51 -24.02 2.94
N THR A 19 -21.90 -23.88 1.68
CA THR A 19 -22.07 -24.91 0.66
C THR A 19 -20.72 -25.52 0.26
N LYS A 20 -20.73 -26.82 -0.02
CA LYS A 20 -19.64 -27.60 -0.59
C LYS A 20 -19.46 -27.26 -2.09
N ARG A 21 -18.23 -26.93 -2.49
CA ARG A 21 -17.65 -27.08 -3.83
C ARG A 21 -16.16 -27.40 -3.58
N SER A 22 -15.73 -28.64 -3.80
CA SER A 22 -15.12 -29.14 -5.05
C SER A 22 -13.86 -28.36 -5.40
N ASP A 23 -12.72 -28.87 -4.95
CA ASP A 23 -11.44 -28.64 -5.63
C ASP A 23 -10.65 -29.95 -5.59
N ASP A 24 -10.49 -30.50 -6.79
CA ASP A 24 -9.55 -31.55 -7.14
C ASP A 24 -8.13 -31.11 -6.78
N ARG A 25 -7.41 -31.96 -6.04
CA ARG A 25 -5.96 -32.11 -6.17
C ARG A 25 -5.59 -33.54 -5.80
N SER A 26 -5.42 -34.31 -6.86
CA SER A 26 -4.74 -35.60 -6.92
C SER A 26 -3.32 -35.52 -6.34
N TRP A 27 -2.74 -36.71 -6.13
CA TRP A 27 -1.42 -37.09 -5.58
C TRP A 27 -1.55 -37.69 -4.19
N PRO A 28 -1.56 -39.04 -4.12
CA PRO A 28 -0.31 -39.71 -3.78
C PRO A 28 -0.09 -40.97 -4.63
N CYS A 29 1.18 -41.34 -4.85
CA CYS A 29 1.76 -42.60 -4.35
C CYS A 29 3.03 -42.90 -5.15
N SER A 30 4.19 -42.58 -4.58
CA SER A 30 5.45 -43.17 -4.97
C SER A 30 5.43 -44.68 -4.68
N SER A 31 5.77 -45.44 -5.71
CA SER A 31 5.70 -46.91 -5.85
C SER A 31 6.67 -47.72 -4.97
N ALA A 32 7.06 -47.22 -3.80
CA ALA A 32 8.11 -47.84 -2.98
C ALA A 32 7.61 -48.70 -1.80
N CYS A 33 6.31 -48.68 -1.48
CA CYS A 33 5.76 -49.45 -0.35
C CYS A 33 5.10 -50.79 -0.73
N ALA A 34 4.82 -51.05 -2.01
CA ALA A 34 4.15 -52.27 -2.45
C ALA A 34 5.11 -53.47 -2.71
N ALA A 35 6.42 -53.22 -2.88
CA ALA A 35 7.40 -54.29 -3.16
C ALA A 35 7.91 -55.03 -1.91
N ALA A 36 7.77 -54.46 -0.72
CA ALA A 36 8.31 -55.04 0.52
C ALA A 36 7.41 -56.11 1.17
N ILE A 37 6.13 -56.18 0.80
CA ILE A 37 5.16 -57.14 1.36
C ILE A 37 5.13 -58.44 0.54
N CYS A 38 5.39 -58.39 -0.77
CA CYS A 38 5.40 -59.57 -1.64
C CYS A 38 6.65 -60.46 -1.49
N ILE A 39 7.81 -59.90 -1.08
CA ILE A 39 9.03 -60.68 -0.81
C ILE A 39 8.94 -61.45 0.52
N TRP A 40 8.09 -61.02 1.45
CA TRP A 40 7.93 -61.66 2.75
C TRP A 40 7.00 -62.89 2.73
N MET A 41 6.08 -62.99 1.75
CA MET A 41 5.12 -64.09 1.64
C MET A 41 5.57 -65.26 0.77
N ASN A 42 6.63 -65.12 -0.04
CA ASN A 42 7.09 -66.16 -0.98
C ASN A 42 8.30 -67.00 -0.50
N SER A 43 8.72 -66.87 0.76
CA SER A 43 9.86 -67.62 1.34
C SER A 43 9.44 -68.67 2.38
N ARG A 44 8.16 -69.04 2.43
CA ARG A 44 7.62 -70.01 3.42
C ARG A 44 7.21 -71.37 2.85
N ASN A 45 7.36 -71.58 1.55
CA ASN A 45 7.19 -72.89 0.91
C ASN A 45 8.53 -73.36 0.34
N ASP A 46 9.43 -73.82 1.20
CA ASP A 46 10.38 -74.89 0.89
C ASP A 46 11.13 -75.28 2.15
N VAL A 47 11.71 -76.48 2.15
CA VAL A 47 12.27 -77.23 3.30
C VAL A 47 11.24 -78.10 4.03
N SER A 48 10.74 -79.08 3.29
CA SER A 48 10.57 -80.42 3.84
C SER A 48 11.93 -81.14 3.86
N LYS A 49 12.19 -81.91 4.92
CA LYS A 49 13.32 -82.85 5.14
C LYS A 49 14.71 -82.24 5.38
N ALA A 50 14.99 -81.94 6.64
CA ALA A 50 16.31 -82.18 7.25
C ALA A 50 16.16 -82.36 8.77
N THR A 51 16.05 -83.61 9.20
CA THR A 51 16.18 -84.01 10.61
C THR A 51 17.61 -83.74 11.09
N SER A 52 17.80 -82.66 11.85
CA SER A 52 18.91 -82.56 12.80
C SER A 52 18.43 -81.86 14.07
N ARG A 53 18.79 -82.46 15.19
CA ARG A 53 18.29 -82.18 16.53
C ARG A 53 18.80 -80.81 17.00
N VAL A 54 18.06 -79.73 16.73
CA VAL A 54 18.31 -78.43 17.35
C VAL A 54 17.96 -78.56 18.83
N THR A 55 18.96 -78.46 19.69
CA THR A 55 18.74 -78.54 21.13
C THR A 55 18.08 -77.24 21.63
N TRP A 56 17.29 -77.32 22.70
CA TRP A 56 16.59 -76.18 23.29
C TRP A 56 17.50 -74.97 23.58
N GLY A 57 18.81 -75.20 23.81
CA GLY A 57 19.79 -74.14 24.04
C GLY A 57 20.10 -73.27 22.81
N ASP A 58 20.13 -73.87 21.61
CA ASP A 58 20.40 -73.15 20.36
C ASP A 58 19.20 -72.28 19.94
N TRP A 59 17.99 -72.77 20.20
CA TRP A 59 16.75 -72.02 19.98
C TRP A 59 16.65 -70.83 20.96
N ALA A 60 17.00 -71.04 22.24
CA ALA A 60 16.97 -69.97 23.25
C ALA A 60 17.99 -68.86 22.96
N SER A 61 19.21 -69.21 22.50
CA SER A 61 20.22 -68.23 22.09
C SER A 61 19.83 -67.46 20.82
N ALA A 62 19.21 -68.12 19.85
CA ALA A 62 18.67 -67.48 18.64
C ALA A 62 17.49 -66.53 18.97
N GLU A 63 16.64 -66.90 19.94
CA GLU A 63 15.52 -66.06 20.40
C GLU A 63 16.02 -64.81 21.14
N GLN A 64 17.06 -64.95 21.98
CA GLN A 64 17.66 -63.83 22.72
C GLN A 64 18.39 -62.86 21.79
N THR A 65 19.09 -63.37 20.78
CA THR A 65 19.73 -62.52 19.75
C THR A 65 18.69 -61.81 18.88
N ARG A 66 17.57 -62.46 18.51
CA ARG A 66 16.41 -61.82 17.85
C ARG A 66 15.72 -60.76 18.72
N LYS A 67 15.59 -60.99 20.02
CA LYS A 67 15.01 -60.00 20.97
C LYS A 67 15.93 -58.78 21.11
N LYS A 68 17.25 -58.98 21.23
CA LYS A 68 18.24 -57.88 21.27
C LYS A 68 18.28 -57.09 19.96
N SER A 69 18.19 -57.74 18.80
CA SER A 69 18.15 -57.04 17.51
C SER A 69 16.87 -56.24 17.32
N ARG A 70 15.70 -56.79 17.71
CA ARG A 70 14.41 -56.06 17.75
C ARG A 70 14.44 -54.87 18.69
N GLN A 71 15.05 -54.98 19.86
CA GLN A 71 15.19 -53.84 20.78
C GLN A 71 16.13 -52.75 20.23
N ARG A 72 17.22 -53.13 19.53
CA ARG A 72 18.12 -52.18 18.86
C ARG A 72 17.43 -51.45 17.71
N THR A 73 16.70 -52.16 16.85
CA THR A 73 15.97 -51.52 15.73
C THR A 73 14.84 -50.62 16.23
N PHE A 74 14.17 -50.98 17.33
CA PHE A 74 13.17 -50.12 17.96
C PHE A 74 13.76 -48.82 18.55
N LYS A 75 14.93 -48.91 19.21
CA LYS A 75 15.64 -47.73 19.75
C LYS A 75 16.18 -46.81 18.64
N VAL A 76 16.69 -47.38 17.55
CA VAL A 76 17.13 -46.59 16.38
C VAL A 76 15.94 -45.93 15.70
N GLY A 77 14.82 -46.66 15.53
CA GLY A 77 13.57 -46.11 15.01
C GLY A 77 13.03 -44.96 15.86
N GLN A 78 13.03 -45.08 17.19
CA GLN A 78 12.64 -44.01 18.10
C GLN A 78 13.55 -42.78 18.01
N ASN A 79 14.88 -42.96 17.88
CA ASN A 79 15.81 -41.84 17.72
C ASN A 79 15.67 -41.13 16.37
N VAL A 80 15.40 -41.87 15.29
CA VAL A 80 15.12 -41.28 13.97
C VAL A 80 13.79 -40.53 13.96
N LEU A 81 12.75 -41.08 14.60
CA LEU A 81 11.46 -40.40 14.79
C LEU A 81 11.61 -39.14 15.65
N ARG A 82 12.42 -39.17 16.70
CA ARG A 82 12.69 -38.01 17.58
C ARG A 82 13.47 -36.90 16.86
N ARG A 83 14.43 -37.27 15.99
CA ARG A 83 15.17 -36.33 15.11
C ARG A 83 14.32 -35.79 13.97
N ARG A 84 13.38 -36.58 13.42
CA ARG A 84 12.38 -36.11 12.46
C ARG A 84 11.38 -35.17 13.11
N ALA A 85 10.92 -35.47 14.32
CA ALA A 85 10.05 -34.60 15.10
C ALA A 85 10.73 -33.26 15.48
N SER A 86 12.02 -33.27 15.83
CA SER A 86 12.74 -32.02 16.11
C SER A 86 12.98 -31.17 14.86
N ARG A 87 13.25 -31.79 13.70
CA ARG A 87 13.38 -31.09 12.41
C ARG A 87 12.03 -30.61 11.87
N SER A 88 10.95 -31.37 12.07
CA SER A 88 9.60 -30.94 11.70
C SER A 88 9.10 -29.82 12.61
N CYS A 89 9.39 -29.83 13.91
CA CYS A 89 9.06 -28.71 14.80
C CYS A 89 9.83 -27.43 14.47
N GLN A 90 11.09 -27.51 14.02
CA GLN A 90 11.85 -26.36 13.53
C GLN A 90 11.36 -25.87 12.15
N ALA A 91 10.97 -26.78 11.24
CA ALA A 91 10.39 -26.40 9.95
C ALA A 91 8.94 -25.89 10.06
N GLU A 92 8.15 -26.37 11.02
CA GLU A 92 6.79 -25.90 11.30
C GLU A 92 6.76 -24.57 12.07
N THR A 93 7.80 -24.24 12.86
CA THR A 93 7.93 -22.89 13.42
C THR A 93 8.24 -21.87 12.32
N VAL A 94 9.12 -22.21 11.36
CA VAL A 94 9.44 -21.35 10.22
C VAL A 94 8.24 -21.15 9.28
N LEU A 95 7.34 -22.14 9.16
CA LEU A 95 6.13 -22.03 8.34
C LEU A 95 4.92 -21.40 9.08
N ARG A 96 4.85 -21.48 10.42
CA ARG A 96 3.87 -20.72 11.22
C ARG A 96 4.23 -19.24 11.39
N ASP A 97 5.51 -18.89 11.32
CA ASP A 97 5.99 -17.50 11.29
C ASP A 97 5.72 -16.78 9.96
N ARG A 98 5.22 -17.49 8.94
CA ARG A 98 4.82 -16.88 7.67
C ARG A 98 3.48 -16.15 7.73
N TRP A 99 2.80 -16.23 8.88
CA TRP A 99 1.72 -15.35 9.32
C TRP A 99 2.21 -14.37 10.39
N ARG A 100 3.51 -14.01 10.37
CA ARG A 100 4.02 -12.84 11.08
C ARG A 100 3.15 -11.67 10.68
N THR A 101 2.34 -11.29 11.63
CA THR A 101 1.64 -10.04 11.70
C THR A 101 2.67 -8.94 11.42
N MET A 102 2.43 -8.16 10.37
CA MET A 102 3.29 -7.04 9.98
C MET A 102 2.55 -5.77 10.35
N VAL A 103 3.25 -4.84 11.01
CA VAL A 103 2.74 -3.51 11.30
C VAL A 103 2.68 -2.73 9.99
N LEU A 104 1.53 -2.10 9.73
CA LEU A 104 1.36 -1.22 8.60
C LEU A 104 1.70 0.21 9.03
N LEU A 105 2.84 0.72 8.58
CA LEU A 105 3.25 2.10 8.79
C LEU A 105 2.70 2.98 7.67
N HIS A 106 1.79 3.88 8.03
CA HIS A 106 1.32 4.97 7.18
C HIS A 106 2.27 6.15 7.38
N VAL A 107 3.23 6.26 6.47
CA VAL A 107 4.23 7.32 6.47
C VAL A 107 3.61 8.57 5.84
N LYS A 108 3.61 9.67 6.58
CA LYS A 108 3.13 10.98 6.15
C LYS A 108 4.25 12.00 6.19
N ARG A 109 4.34 12.84 5.16
CA ARG A 109 5.20 14.04 5.12
C ARG A 109 4.38 15.21 4.57
N GLY A 110 4.07 16.19 5.42
CA GLY A 110 3.11 17.24 5.09
C GLY A 110 1.72 16.69 4.76
N ASP A 111 0.98 17.41 3.91
CA ASP A 111 -0.38 17.08 3.47
C ASP A 111 -0.38 16.30 2.14
N ASP A 112 0.73 16.36 1.40
CA ASP A 112 0.79 15.87 0.02
C ASP A 112 1.39 14.48 -0.16
N ASP A 113 2.13 14.01 0.84
CA ASP A 113 2.96 12.84 0.65
C ASP A 113 2.65 11.76 1.66
N GLU A 114 1.96 10.73 1.19
CA GLU A 114 1.53 9.61 2.02
C GLU A 114 1.79 8.28 1.32
N PHE A 115 2.28 7.28 2.06
CA PHE A 115 2.42 5.91 1.57
C PHE A 115 2.38 4.89 2.72
N LEU A 116 2.18 3.62 2.38
CA LEU A 116 2.12 2.52 3.33
C LEU A 116 3.34 1.61 3.18
N VAL A 117 3.93 1.23 4.31
CA VAL A 117 5.06 0.31 4.40
C VAL A 117 4.76 -0.78 5.42
N GLU A 118 5.20 -2.00 5.15
CA GLU A 118 5.14 -3.12 6.09
C GLU A 118 6.45 -3.21 6.87
N CYS A 119 6.36 -3.30 8.20
CA CYS A 119 7.53 -3.52 9.08
C CYS A 119 7.19 -4.54 10.17
N SER A 120 8.22 -5.17 10.77
CA SER A 120 8.04 -5.99 11.97
C SER A 120 8.25 -5.15 13.24
N CYS A 121 7.56 -5.51 14.33
CA CYS A 121 7.78 -4.87 15.65
C CYS A 121 9.18 -5.13 16.22
N GLY A 122 9.85 -6.20 15.78
CA GLY A 122 11.19 -6.58 16.22
C GLY A 122 12.32 -5.82 15.55
N ASP A 123 12.05 -5.14 14.44
CA ASP A 123 13.08 -4.43 13.68
C ASP A 123 13.55 -3.20 14.47
N PRO A 124 14.86 -2.89 14.49
CA PRO A 124 15.37 -1.70 15.15
C PRO A 124 14.88 -0.46 14.41
N GLY A 125 14.65 0.63 15.17
CA GLY A 125 14.17 1.88 14.60
C GLY A 125 15.05 2.44 13.47
N GLN A 126 16.36 2.17 13.51
CA GLN A 126 17.31 2.57 12.47
C GLN A 126 17.05 1.88 11.12
N ASP A 127 16.84 0.57 11.10
CA ASP A 127 16.61 -0.18 9.85
C ASP A 127 15.28 0.22 9.22
N VAL A 128 14.26 0.43 10.06
CA VAL A 128 12.95 0.94 9.63
C VAL A 128 13.06 2.34 9.04
N LEU A 129 13.85 3.23 9.67
CA LEU A 129 14.11 4.56 9.15
C LEU A 129 14.84 4.49 7.79
N ALA A 130 15.90 3.70 7.70
CA ALA A 130 16.66 3.51 6.46
C ALA A 130 15.78 3.02 5.31
N MET A 131 14.93 2.03 5.57
CA MET A 131 13.98 1.51 4.59
C MET A 131 12.98 2.59 4.15
N ILE A 132 12.38 3.32 5.09
CA ILE A 132 11.40 4.38 4.79
C ILE A 132 12.06 5.51 3.98
N VAL A 133 13.27 5.93 4.33
CA VAL A 133 14.02 6.98 3.63
C VAL A 133 14.36 6.54 2.21
N SER A 134 14.87 5.32 2.04
CA SER A 134 15.16 4.75 0.72
C SER A 134 13.90 4.71 -0.16
N LEU A 135 12.78 4.20 0.35
CA LEU A 135 11.51 4.16 -0.38
C LEU A 135 11.01 5.58 -0.72
N HIS A 136 11.09 6.52 0.22
CA HIS A 136 10.67 7.89 -0.01
C HIS A 136 11.52 8.57 -1.10
N ASN A 137 12.83 8.42 -1.05
CA ASN A 137 13.75 9.00 -2.03
C ASN A 137 13.52 8.40 -3.41
N ARG A 138 13.45 7.07 -3.53
CA ARG A 138 13.14 6.39 -4.79
C ARG A 138 11.80 6.84 -5.36
N ARG A 139 10.77 6.96 -4.52
CA ARG A 139 9.46 7.47 -4.94
C ARG A 139 9.53 8.90 -5.48
N ARG A 140 10.36 9.78 -4.89
CA ARG A 140 10.56 11.15 -5.40
C ARG A 140 11.24 11.17 -6.75
N VAL A 141 12.28 10.35 -6.91
CA VAL A 141 12.98 10.21 -8.17
C VAL A 141 12.02 9.66 -9.23
N LEU A 142 11.22 8.64 -8.91
CA LEU A 142 10.22 8.08 -9.82
C LEU A 142 9.18 9.10 -10.27
N ALA A 143 8.65 9.93 -9.35
CA ALA A 143 7.71 11.00 -9.70
C ALA A 143 8.33 12.00 -10.68
N PHE A 144 9.57 12.42 -10.40
CA PHE A 144 10.31 13.32 -11.27
C PHE A 144 10.58 12.69 -12.65
N LEU A 145 10.91 11.40 -12.70
CA LEU A 145 11.10 10.69 -13.97
C LEU A 145 9.80 10.59 -14.76
N ALA A 146 8.66 10.34 -14.10
CA ALA A 146 7.35 10.28 -14.74
C ALA A 146 6.98 11.62 -15.40
N ASP A 147 7.17 12.75 -14.69
CA ASP A 147 6.97 14.09 -15.25
C ASP A 147 7.85 14.32 -16.50
N ASN A 148 9.10 13.86 -16.46
CA ASN A 148 10.03 13.98 -17.58
C ASN A 148 9.68 13.06 -18.75
N VAL A 149 9.10 11.89 -18.51
CA VAL A 149 8.63 10.97 -19.56
C VAL A 149 7.38 11.54 -20.25
N ASP A 150 6.46 12.14 -19.50
CA ASP A 150 5.31 12.83 -20.08
C ASP A 150 5.76 14.01 -20.95
N ALA A 151 6.71 14.81 -20.46
CA ALA A 151 7.28 15.91 -21.23
C ALA A 151 8.07 15.41 -22.46
N LEU A 152 8.79 14.29 -22.37
CA LEU A 152 9.45 13.64 -23.50
C LEU A 152 8.44 13.18 -24.57
N ALA A 153 7.26 12.72 -24.15
CA ALA A 153 6.21 12.26 -25.05
C ALA A 153 5.56 13.42 -25.83
N GLU A 154 5.40 14.59 -25.21
CA GLU A 154 4.78 15.77 -25.82
C GLU A 154 5.75 16.62 -26.64
N TYR A 155 6.96 16.84 -26.13
CA TYR A 155 7.89 17.85 -26.65
C TYR A 155 9.22 17.29 -27.15
N GLY A 156 9.47 15.99 -26.95
CA GLY A 156 10.69 15.32 -27.40
C GLY A 156 11.90 15.52 -26.48
N PRO A 157 13.11 15.12 -26.92
CA PRO A 157 14.31 15.11 -26.09
C PRO A 157 14.80 16.52 -25.76
N MET A 158 15.53 16.64 -24.64
CA MET A 158 16.26 17.86 -24.31
C MET A 158 17.40 18.11 -25.30
N ARG A 159 17.63 19.39 -25.62
CA ARG A 159 18.78 19.84 -26.44
C ARG A 159 19.74 20.71 -25.61
N PRO A 160 21.04 20.71 -25.96
CA PRO A 160 22.00 21.64 -25.38
C PRO A 160 21.58 23.08 -25.66
N GLU A 161 22.01 24.01 -24.79
CA GLU A 161 21.56 25.40 -24.80
C GLU A 161 21.76 26.10 -26.15
N GLU A 162 22.84 25.77 -26.86
CA GLU A 162 23.21 26.33 -28.17
C GLU A 162 22.23 25.94 -29.29
N GLU A 163 21.52 24.82 -29.16
CA GLU A 163 20.60 24.28 -30.17
C GLU A 163 19.12 24.50 -29.82
N ARG A 164 18.84 25.18 -28.70
CA ARG A 164 17.48 25.54 -28.30
C ARG A 164 16.95 26.65 -29.21
N GLY A 165 15.72 26.49 -29.70
CA GLY A 165 15.10 27.43 -30.64
C GLY A 165 15.25 27.07 -32.13
N LEU A 166 15.94 25.98 -32.46
CA LEU A 166 15.86 25.32 -33.76
C LEU A 166 14.58 24.47 -33.87
N GLU A 167 14.27 23.93 -35.05
CA GLU A 167 13.05 23.16 -35.35
C GLU A 167 12.71 22.13 -34.25
N GLY A 168 11.46 22.18 -33.76
CA GLY A 168 10.94 21.30 -32.70
C GLY A 168 9.70 21.87 -32.02
N THR A 169 9.06 21.07 -31.17
CA THR A 169 7.98 21.53 -30.29
C THR A 169 8.60 22.00 -28.98
N ALA A 170 8.39 23.26 -28.59
CA ALA A 170 8.97 23.82 -27.38
C ALA A 170 8.04 23.64 -26.18
N ASP A 171 8.62 23.19 -25.06
CA ASP A 171 7.98 23.23 -23.75
C ASP A 171 7.58 24.65 -23.35
N PRO A 172 6.56 24.82 -22.48
CA PRO A 172 6.32 26.10 -21.80
C PRO A 172 7.51 26.56 -20.94
N THR A 173 8.37 25.63 -20.51
CA THR A 173 9.62 25.91 -19.77
C THR A 173 10.82 26.16 -20.70
N GLY A 174 10.71 25.85 -22.00
CA GLY A 174 11.78 26.03 -22.99
C GLY A 174 13.00 25.11 -22.81
N VAL A 175 12.88 24.03 -22.01
CA VAL A 175 13.99 23.11 -21.74
C VAL A 175 13.98 21.92 -22.71
N ARG A 176 12.82 21.32 -22.99
CA ARG A 176 12.67 20.36 -24.09
C ARG A 176 12.22 21.10 -25.35
N CYS A 177 12.96 20.86 -26.42
CA CYS A 177 12.79 21.50 -27.73
C CYS A 177 13.08 20.48 -28.82
N GLY A 178 12.53 19.27 -28.67
CA GLY A 178 12.82 18.13 -29.54
C GLY A 178 11.75 17.90 -30.59
N VAL A 179 11.94 16.84 -31.36
CA VAL A 179 10.88 16.26 -32.19
C VAL A 179 10.28 15.11 -31.40
N PRO A 180 8.95 15.10 -31.17
CA PRO A 180 8.31 13.99 -30.47
C PRO A 180 8.41 12.69 -31.28
N PRO A 181 8.37 11.53 -30.61
CA PRO A 181 8.44 10.24 -31.30
C PRO A 181 7.12 9.96 -32.06
N GLN A 182 7.10 8.90 -32.87
CA GLN A 182 5.87 8.51 -33.58
C GLN A 182 4.69 8.32 -32.61
N PRO A 183 3.44 8.60 -33.03
CA PRO A 183 2.29 8.66 -32.13
C PRO A 183 2.00 7.35 -31.38
N GLY A 184 2.38 6.19 -31.93
CA GLY A 184 2.29 4.90 -31.22
C GLY A 184 3.20 4.81 -29.99
N TYR A 185 4.41 5.38 -30.08
CA TYR A 185 5.35 5.41 -28.96
C TYR A 185 4.96 6.46 -27.92
N VAL A 186 4.41 7.60 -28.35
CA VAL A 186 3.86 8.64 -27.44
C VAL A 186 2.82 8.04 -26.50
N GLN A 187 1.87 7.25 -27.03
CA GLN A 187 0.85 6.59 -26.21
C GLN A 187 1.46 5.62 -25.18
N THR A 188 2.54 4.94 -25.57
CA THR A 188 3.25 4.00 -24.68
C THR A 188 3.96 4.75 -23.56
N LEU A 189 4.65 5.85 -23.87
CA LEU A 189 5.32 6.71 -22.87
C LEU A 189 4.31 7.31 -21.89
N GLN A 190 3.21 7.88 -22.38
CA GLN A 190 2.16 8.44 -21.54
C GLN A 190 1.49 7.39 -20.66
N ARG A 191 1.34 6.15 -21.15
CA ARG A 191 0.81 5.05 -20.33
C ARG A 191 1.76 4.74 -19.18
N VAL A 192 3.05 4.59 -19.46
CA VAL A 192 4.06 4.28 -18.45
C VAL A 192 4.19 5.41 -17.42
N ALA A 193 4.14 6.66 -17.85
CA ALA A 193 4.13 7.81 -16.95
C ALA A 193 2.89 7.82 -16.05
N LYS A 194 1.68 7.59 -16.61
CA LYS A 194 0.46 7.45 -15.81
C LYS A 194 0.52 6.30 -14.81
N ASP A 195 1.10 5.16 -15.20
CA ASP A 195 1.28 4.02 -14.31
C ASP A 195 2.25 4.37 -13.15
N ALA A 196 3.32 5.11 -13.43
CA ALA A 196 4.25 5.61 -12.41
C ALA A 196 3.61 6.65 -11.46
N HIS A 197 2.84 7.62 -11.99
CA HIS A 197 2.09 8.57 -11.17
C HIS A 197 1.06 7.87 -10.29
N ALA A 198 0.34 6.88 -10.84
CA ALA A 198 -0.61 6.09 -10.07
C ALA A 198 0.06 5.29 -8.94
N LEU A 199 1.35 4.95 -9.06
CA LEU A 199 2.15 4.33 -7.99
C LEU A 199 2.49 5.30 -6.86
N VAL A 200 2.83 6.55 -7.21
CA VAL A 200 3.25 7.57 -6.24
C VAL A 200 2.06 8.22 -5.51
N ASP A 201 0.90 8.26 -6.16
CA ASP A 201 -0.31 8.95 -5.72
C ASP A 201 -0.77 8.58 -4.29
N LYS A 202 -1.26 9.60 -3.55
CA LYS A 202 -1.84 9.44 -2.20
C LYS A 202 -3.00 8.43 -2.15
N LYS A 203 -3.71 8.28 -3.27
CA LYS A 203 -4.83 7.34 -3.44
C LYS A 203 -4.43 5.89 -3.14
N GLN A 204 -3.14 5.54 -3.28
CA GLN A 204 -2.65 4.22 -2.91
C GLN A 204 -2.78 3.94 -1.41
N ALA A 205 -2.49 4.94 -0.57
CA ALA A 205 -2.58 4.82 0.89
C ALA A 205 -4.04 4.65 1.35
N GLU A 206 -4.99 5.29 0.68
CA GLU A 206 -6.43 5.13 0.92
C GLU A 206 -6.92 3.73 0.54
N LYS A 207 -6.45 3.22 -0.61
CA LYS A 207 -6.74 1.86 -1.09
C LYS A 207 -6.08 0.76 -0.26
N ARG A 208 -5.25 1.13 0.73
CA ARG A 208 -4.48 0.22 1.60
C ARG A 208 -3.52 -0.69 0.83
N VAL A 209 -2.95 -0.19 -0.26
CA VAL A 209 -1.90 -0.88 -1.00
C VAL A 209 -0.56 -0.54 -0.37
N VAL A 210 0.24 -1.57 -0.09
CA VAL A 210 1.57 -1.42 0.50
C VAL A 210 2.59 -1.19 -0.60
N LEU A 211 3.48 -0.23 -0.38
CA LEU A 211 4.59 0.04 -1.28
C LEU A 211 5.78 -0.83 -0.90
N LYS A 212 6.16 -1.73 -1.80
CA LYS A 212 7.36 -2.57 -1.71
C LYS A 212 8.42 -2.04 -2.68
N PRO A 213 9.72 -2.26 -2.40
CA PRO A 213 10.79 -1.87 -3.33
C PRO A 213 10.64 -2.53 -4.71
N GLU A 214 10.10 -3.74 -4.76
CA GLU A 214 9.83 -4.49 -6.01
C GLU A 214 8.94 -3.70 -6.98
N HIS A 215 7.87 -3.07 -6.48
CA HIS A 215 6.95 -2.29 -7.33
C HIS A 215 7.63 -1.06 -7.94
N LEU A 216 8.58 -0.46 -7.22
CA LEU A 216 9.36 0.67 -7.73
C LEU A 216 10.34 0.19 -8.81
N GLU A 217 11.01 -0.95 -8.60
CA GLU A 217 11.94 -1.55 -9.57
C GLU A 217 11.24 -1.94 -10.88
N GLU A 218 10.07 -2.56 -10.78
CA GLU A 218 9.24 -2.88 -11.95
C GLU A 218 8.87 -1.62 -12.75
N CYS A 219 8.45 -0.55 -12.07
CA CYS A 219 8.13 0.72 -12.72
C CYS A 219 9.38 1.38 -13.35
N GLU A 220 10.52 1.37 -12.67
CA GLU A 220 11.79 1.87 -13.21
C GLU A 220 12.20 1.08 -14.47
N MET A 221 12.09 -0.25 -14.46
CA MET A 221 12.35 -1.09 -15.64
C MET A 221 11.40 -0.80 -16.79
N ASN A 222 10.11 -0.57 -16.51
CA ASN A 222 9.13 -0.19 -17.52
C ASN A 222 9.45 1.16 -18.18
N ILE A 223 9.90 2.14 -17.39
CA ILE A 223 10.37 3.44 -17.91
C ILE A 223 11.61 3.25 -18.80
N ARG A 224 12.64 2.53 -18.32
CA ARG A 224 13.85 2.24 -19.09
C ARG A 224 13.53 1.56 -20.42
N GLY A 225 12.65 0.55 -20.38
CA GLY A 225 12.20 -0.16 -21.58
C GLY A 225 11.45 0.72 -22.57
N ALA A 226 10.51 1.54 -22.09
CA ALA A 226 9.73 2.44 -22.96
C ALA A 226 10.61 3.50 -23.64
N VAL A 227 11.57 4.07 -22.90
CA VAL A 227 12.54 5.03 -23.46
C VAL A 227 13.42 4.37 -24.51
N ALA A 228 13.93 3.16 -24.25
CA ALA A 228 14.76 2.43 -25.21
C ALA A 228 14.02 2.06 -26.50
N ILE A 229 12.71 1.79 -26.41
CA ILE A 229 11.86 1.51 -27.59
C ILE A 229 11.60 2.78 -28.39
N ALA A 230 11.29 3.89 -27.72
CA ALA A 230 11.01 5.17 -28.38
C ALA A 230 12.26 5.76 -29.05
N TYR A 231 13.45 5.58 -28.45
CA TYR A 231 14.72 6.12 -28.91
C TYR A 231 15.81 5.04 -28.96
N PRO A 232 15.85 4.20 -30.01
CA PRO A 232 16.82 3.10 -30.11
C PRO A 232 18.27 3.58 -30.27
N MET A 233 18.48 4.81 -30.76
CA MET A 233 19.80 5.45 -30.85
C MET A 233 20.23 6.11 -29.54
N GLY A 234 19.39 6.06 -28.51
CA GLY A 234 19.60 6.75 -27.24
C GLY A 234 19.11 8.20 -27.25
N LEU A 235 19.03 8.75 -26.05
CA LEU A 235 18.74 10.16 -25.81
C LEU A 235 20.04 10.97 -25.74
N PRO A 236 20.01 12.29 -26.03
CA PRO A 236 21.16 13.17 -25.85
C PRO A 236 21.69 13.16 -24.40
N GLU A 237 23.00 13.38 -24.22
CA GLU A 237 23.66 13.38 -22.90
C GLU A 237 23.12 14.46 -21.96
N CYS A 238 22.63 15.56 -22.52
CA CYS A 238 22.00 16.65 -21.76
C CYS A 238 20.64 16.26 -21.17
N ASP A 239 20.00 15.18 -21.62
CA ASP A 239 18.67 14.78 -21.13
C ASP A 239 18.79 14.10 -19.76
N VAL A 240 17.94 14.55 -18.84
CA VAL A 240 17.79 13.99 -17.49
C VAL A 240 17.51 12.49 -17.51
N LEU A 241 16.67 12.03 -18.45
CA LEU A 241 16.32 10.62 -18.56
C LEU A 241 17.53 9.77 -18.99
N ARG A 242 18.41 10.34 -19.82
CA ARG A 242 19.66 9.67 -20.20
C ARG A 242 20.62 9.56 -19.01
N GLN A 243 20.82 10.68 -18.30
CA GLN A 243 21.68 10.72 -17.12
C GLN A 243 21.22 9.74 -16.04
N TRP A 244 19.90 9.56 -15.90
CA TRP A 244 19.33 8.54 -15.01
C TRP A 244 19.58 7.11 -15.48
N VAL A 245 19.43 6.83 -16.78
CA VAL A 245 19.73 5.50 -17.35
C VAL A 245 21.22 5.14 -17.16
N ASP A 246 22.11 6.13 -17.27
CA ASP A 246 23.55 5.97 -17.09
C ASP A 246 23.99 6.03 -15.61
N ASP A 247 23.04 6.12 -14.66
CA ASP A 247 23.25 6.27 -13.22
C ASP A 247 24.18 7.46 -12.83
N ARG A 248 24.23 8.50 -13.67
CA ARG A 248 24.98 9.75 -13.47
C ARG A 248 24.10 10.94 -13.09
N LEU A 249 22.82 10.70 -12.83
CA LEU A 249 21.84 11.75 -12.57
C LEU A 249 22.27 12.58 -11.37
N ASP A 250 22.63 13.84 -11.63
CA ASP A 250 22.80 14.82 -10.58
C ASP A 250 21.47 15.53 -10.33
N LEU A 251 20.95 15.39 -9.11
CA LEU A 251 19.71 16.03 -8.68
C LEU A 251 19.97 17.42 -8.08
N SER A 252 21.25 17.82 -7.92
CA SER A 252 21.64 19.10 -7.36
C SER A 252 20.99 20.28 -8.14
N GLY A 253 20.58 21.31 -7.41
CA GLY A 253 19.90 22.49 -7.98
C GLY A 253 18.42 22.29 -8.37
N THR A 254 17.94 21.06 -8.54
CA THR A 254 16.52 20.79 -8.87
C THR A 254 15.62 20.89 -7.63
N LEU A 255 14.35 21.28 -7.78
CA LEU A 255 13.37 21.29 -6.67
C LEU A 255 13.24 19.94 -5.96
N VAL A 256 13.49 18.85 -6.69
CA VAL A 256 13.48 17.47 -6.18
C VAL A 256 14.56 17.27 -5.11
N SER A 257 15.75 17.86 -5.24
CA SER A 257 16.83 17.75 -4.24
C SER A 257 16.41 18.18 -2.83
N LYS A 258 15.57 19.22 -2.73
CA LYS A 258 15.04 19.71 -1.46
C LYS A 258 14.14 18.69 -0.77
N ASN A 259 13.59 17.74 -1.52
CA ASN A 259 12.71 16.70 -0.99
C ASN A 259 13.42 15.37 -0.75
N ILE A 260 14.65 15.20 -1.23
CA ILE A 260 15.52 14.07 -0.91
C ILE A 260 16.00 14.23 0.54
N MET A 261 16.16 13.12 1.23
CA MET A 261 16.63 13.08 2.62
C MET A 261 17.76 12.07 2.76
N GLU A 262 18.80 12.50 3.47
CA GLU A 262 19.86 11.62 3.96
C GLU A 262 19.39 10.89 5.23
N LEU A 263 19.97 9.72 5.51
CA LEU A 263 19.61 8.94 6.71
C LEU A 263 19.86 9.73 8.00
N ASP A 264 21.02 10.40 8.10
CA ASP A 264 21.46 11.09 9.32
C ASP A 264 20.64 12.34 9.64
N GLU A 265 20.10 12.98 8.60
CA GLU A 265 19.25 14.16 8.74
C GLU A 265 17.78 13.83 8.94
N SER A 266 17.41 12.54 8.83
CA SER A 266 16.02 12.10 8.87
C SER A 266 15.62 11.62 10.27
N ALA A 267 14.40 11.93 10.67
CA ALA A 267 13.82 11.49 11.93
C ALA A 267 12.38 11.01 11.75
N LEU A 268 12.07 9.89 12.40
CA LEU A 268 10.75 9.28 12.37
C LEU A 268 10.00 9.59 13.67
N TRP A 269 8.79 10.12 13.54
CA TRP A 269 7.98 10.59 14.67
C TRP A 269 6.68 9.81 14.76
N PHE A 270 6.41 9.28 15.96
CA PHE A 270 5.16 8.61 16.29
C PHE A 270 4.53 9.26 17.52
N ALA A 271 3.25 9.65 17.42
CA ALA A 271 2.49 10.27 18.51
C ALA A 271 3.21 11.45 19.21
N GLY A 272 3.95 12.27 18.44
CA GLY A 272 4.71 13.41 18.96
C GLY A 272 6.05 13.06 19.61
N LYS A 273 6.44 11.78 19.65
CA LYS A 273 7.74 11.31 20.13
C LYS A 273 8.60 10.82 18.97
N ARG A 274 9.88 11.17 18.99
CA ARG A 274 10.87 10.63 18.05
C ARG A 274 11.13 9.17 18.37
N ILE A 275 11.16 8.32 17.35
CA ILE A 275 11.56 6.92 17.47
C ILE A 275 13.08 6.88 17.65
N SER A 276 13.55 6.22 18.70
CA SER A 276 14.98 6.00 18.95
C SER A 276 15.53 5.00 17.93
N THR A 277 16.71 5.29 17.39
CA THR A 277 17.37 4.45 16.38
C THR A 277 17.79 3.09 16.93
N GLY A 278 18.23 3.04 18.19
CA GLY A 278 18.74 1.81 18.83
C GLY A 278 17.70 0.92 19.52
N ASP A 279 16.45 1.38 19.70
CA ASP A 279 15.41 0.56 20.32
C ASP A 279 14.58 -0.17 19.25
N PRO A 280 14.00 -1.35 19.58
CA PRO A 280 13.06 -2.02 18.68
C PRO A 280 11.78 -1.18 18.53
N LEU A 281 11.19 -1.24 17.34
CA LEU A 281 9.98 -0.49 17.00
C LEU A 281 8.81 -0.77 17.98
N GLY A 282 8.73 -1.99 18.51
CA GLY A 282 7.75 -2.39 19.51
C GLY A 282 7.78 -1.59 20.82
N LYS A 283 8.89 -0.92 21.17
CA LYS A 283 8.94 -0.02 22.33
C LYS A 283 8.14 1.26 22.11
N ALA A 284 8.12 1.76 20.87
CA ALA A 284 7.40 2.98 20.50
C ALA A 284 5.92 2.69 20.18
N ILE A 285 5.64 1.62 19.44
CA ILE A 285 4.30 1.29 18.92
C ILE A 285 3.54 0.31 19.84
N GLY A 286 4.26 -0.54 20.56
CA GLY A 286 3.72 -1.65 21.36
C GLY A 286 3.93 -3.02 20.71
N SER A 287 3.50 -4.07 21.41
CA SER A 287 3.64 -5.47 20.96
C SER A 287 2.62 -5.89 19.88
N ASN A 288 1.74 -4.99 19.45
CA ASN A 288 0.65 -5.34 18.54
C ASN A 288 1.03 -5.16 17.07
N GLU A 289 1.31 -6.28 16.43
CA GLU A 289 1.73 -6.38 15.04
C GLU A 289 0.58 -6.31 14.01
N LYS A 290 -0.69 -6.16 14.43
CA LYS A 290 -1.84 -5.99 13.51
C LYS A 290 -2.28 -4.52 13.37
N THR A 291 -1.45 -3.60 13.82
CA THR A 291 -1.81 -2.18 13.91
C THR A 291 -1.46 -1.44 12.62
N LYS A 292 -2.33 -0.52 12.22
CA LYS A 292 -1.99 0.54 11.27
C LYS A 292 -1.58 1.75 12.07
N VAL A 293 -0.35 2.22 11.86
CA VAL A 293 0.26 3.29 12.65
C VAL A 293 0.60 4.44 11.74
N VAL A 294 0.17 5.66 12.10
CA VAL A 294 0.54 6.86 11.35
C VAL A 294 1.85 7.40 11.89
N VAL A 295 2.84 7.54 11.01
CA VAL A 295 4.20 7.94 11.36
C VAL A 295 4.60 9.11 10.47
N ARG A 296 5.28 10.10 11.04
CA ARG A 296 5.72 11.30 10.30
C ARG A 296 7.21 11.21 10.01
N LEU A 297 7.57 11.46 8.76
CA LEU A 297 8.96 11.56 8.31
C LEU A 297 9.34 13.04 8.21
N GLN A 298 10.32 13.46 8.99
CA GLN A 298 10.69 14.86 9.15
C GLN A 298 12.22 15.01 9.21
N ARG A 299 12.75 16.16 8.74
CA ARG A 299 14.17 16.49 8.94
C ARG A 299 14.45 16.80 10.40
N LEU A 300 15.60 16.37 10.92
CA LEU A 300 16.02 16.60 12.29
C LEU A 300 16.06 18.09 12.65
N SER A 301 16.45 18.93 11.69
CA SER A 301 16.49 20.40 11.83
C SER A 301 15.11 21.05 12.03
N SER A 302 14.05 20.41 11.57
CA SER A 302 12.69 20.99 11.59
C SER A 302 11.85 20.62 12.80
N GLY A 303 12.45 19.95 13.80
CA GLY A 303 11.82 19.68 15.09
C GLY A 303 10.64 18.72 15.03
N ALA A 304 9.80 18.76 16.07
CA ALA A 304 8.63 17.89 16.19
C ALA A 304 7.56 18.28 15.15
N PRO A 305 6.93 17.30 14.47
CA PRO A 305 5.91 17.59 13.49
C PRO A 305 4.69 18.22 14.17
N VAL A 306 4.14 19.24 13.52
CA VAL A 306 2.91 19.92 13.97
C VAL A 306 1.76 18.91 13.93
N ARG A 307 0.98 18.87 15.01
CA ARG A 307 -0.21 18.02 15.08
C ARG A 307 -1.25 18.54 14.09
N GLU A 308 -1.78 17.65 13.25
CA GLU A 308 -2.90 18.01 12.37
C GLU A 308 -4.08 18.53 13.20
N PRO A 309 -4.74 19.60 12.75
CA PRO A 309 -5.94 20.09 13.41
C PRO A 309 -6.98 18.97 13.44
N ALA A 310 -7.75 18.89 14.53
CA ALA A 310 -8.76 17.85 14.69
C ALA A 310 -9.92 17.97 13.68
N VAL A 311 -10.00 19.09 12.96
CA VAL A 311 -11.02 19.41 11.96
C VAL A 311 -10.31 19.66 10.63
N ASP A 312 -10.79 19.03 9.57
CA ASP A 312 -10.27 19.21 8.22
C ASP A 312 -10.37 20.68 7.79
N LYS A 313 -9.45 21.15 6.94
CA LYS A 313 -9.44 22.55 6.46
C LYS A 313 -10.74 22.95 5.77
N GLU A 314 -11.32 22.03 4.99
CA GLU A 314 -12.60 22.25 4.30
C GLU A 314 -13.76 22.35 5.28
N THR A 315 -13.83 21.43 6.25
CA THR A 315 -14.84 21.46 7.31
C THR A 315 -14.70 22.69 8.18
N GLN A 316 -13.47 23.09 8.51
CA GLN A 316 -13.19 24.32 9.25
C GLN A 316 -13.65 25.56 8.48
N LYS A 317 -13.38 25.62 7.16
CA LYS A 317 -13.86 26.71 6.29
C LYS A 317 -15.38 26.73 6.21
N ALA A 318 -16.02 25.57 6.07
CA ALA A 318 -17.48 25.44 6.07
C ALA A 318 -18.09 25.87 7.42
N MET A 319 -17.45 25.49 8.52
CA MET A 319 -17.83 25.86 9.88
C MET A 319 -17.69 27.37 10.10
N MET A 320 -16.58 27.97 9.68
CA MET A 320 -16.38 29.43 9.71
C MET A 320 -17.40 30.17 8.84
N ALA A 321 -17.68 29.68 7.63
CA ALA A 321 -18.70 30.26 6.76
C ALA A 321 -20.11 30.14 7.34
N TYR A 322 -20.43 29.02 8.01
CA TYR A 322 -21.69 28.83 8.72
C TYR A 322 -21.82 29.81 9.89
N TYR A 323 -20.77 29.95 10.70
CA TYR A 323 -20.77 30.90 11.82
C TYR A 323 -20.84 32.35 11.35
N HIS A 324 -20.16 32.70 10.26
CA HIS A 324 -20.24 34.04 9.68
C HIS A 324 -21.66 34.35 9.20
N LYS A 325 -22.30 33.43 8.46
CA LYS A 325 -23.70 33.58 8.04
C LYS A 325 -24.64 33.72 9.23
N LYS A 326 -24.42 32.94 10.29
CA LYS A 326 -25.22 33.03 11.51
C LYS A 326 -25.02 34.36 12.24
N GLN A 327 -23.80 34.87 12.29
CA GLN A 327 -23.49 36.19 12.84
C GLN A 327 -24.12 37.31 12.00
N GLU A 328 -24.07 37.21 10.68
CA GLU A 328 -24.73 38.17 9.78
C GLU A 328 -26.25 38.14 9.94
N GLU A 329 -26.87 36.95 9.99
CA GLU A 329 -28.30 36.80 10.27
C GLU A 329 -28.67 37.40 11.62
N GLN A 330 -27.90 37.11 12.67
CA GLN A 330 -28.15 37.61 14.01
C GLN A 330 -27.96 39.12 14.10
N LYS A 331 -26.88 39.65 13.53
CA LYS A 331 -26.62 41.09 13.44
C LYS A 331 -27.71 41.80 12.63
N ARG A 332 -28.17 41.19 11.53
CA ARG A 332 -29.29 41.71 10.75
C ARG A 332 -30.59 41.72 11.55
N LEU A 333 -30.86 40.69 12.35
CA LEU A 333 -32.02 40.66 13.25
C LEU A 333 -31.92 41.69 14.38
N GLU A 334 -30.73 41.99 14.88
CA GLU A 334 -30.47 43.04 15.88
C GLU A 334 -30.59 44.45 15.29
N GLU A 335 -30.14 44.65 14.05
CA GLU A 335 -30.27 45.90 13.30
C GLU A 335 -31.70 46.15 12.79
N ASP A 336 -32.53 45.11 12.69
CA ASP A 336 -33.96 45.19 12.36
C ASP A 336 -34.72 45.87 13.52
N ASN A 337 -34.59 47.19 13.59
CA ASN A 337 -35.38 48.03 14.49
C ASN A 337 -36.88 47.90 14.14
N GLN A 338 -37.75 48.07 15.14
CA GLN A 338 -39.22 47.86 15.07
C GLN A 338 -39.96 48.56 13.90
N ASP A 339 -39.27 49.44 13.18
CA ASP A 339 -39.75 50.12 11.96
C ASP A 339 -39.72 49.24 10.70
N SER A 340 -39.13 48.03 10.72
CA SER A 340 -39.16 47.12 9.55
C SER A 340 -40.59 46.71 9.17
N TYR A 341 -41.51 46.70 10.15
CA TYR A 341 -42.94 46.54 9.94
C TYR A 341 -43.53 47.67 9.05
N LEU A 342 -43.09 48.92 9.19
CA LEU A 342 -43.65 50.05 8.43
C LEU A 342 -43.44 49.94 6.91
N ASN A 343 -42.40 49.22 6.48
CA ASN A 343 -42.09 49.00 5.06
C ASN A 343 -42.55 47.62 4.54
N SER A 344 -43.25 46.84 5.38
CA SER A 344 -43.73 45.51 5.00
C SER A 344 -44.98 45.59 4.12
N ASP A 345 -45.16 44.62 3.22
CA ASP A 345 -46.33 44.56 2.33
C ASP A 345 -47.67 44.51 3.08
N TRP A 346 -47.69 43.95 4.29
CA TRP A 346 -48.89 43.83 5.11
C TRP A 346 -49.27 45.12 5.85
N ALA A 347 -48.31 46.03 6.05
CA ALA A 347 -48.56 47.37 6.61
C ALA A 347 -49.16 48.34 5.59
N ASN A 348 -49.21 47.97 4.30
CA ASN A 348 -49.73 48.85 3.25
C ASN A 348 -51.28 48.81 3.22
N PRO A 349 -51.98 49.85 3.71
CA PRO A 349 -53.45 49.87 3.75
C PRO A 349 -54.09 49.89 2.35
N LYS A 350 -53.29 50.10 1.30
CA LYS A 350 -53.73 50.13 -0.10
C LYS A 350 -53.39 48.85 -0.86
N GLN A 351 -52.80 47.83 -0.22
CA GLN A 351 -52.34 46.60 -0.87
C GLN A 351 -53.45 45.91 -1.67
N TYR A 352 -54.62 45.69 -1.07
CA TYR A 352 -55.78 45.08 -1.76
C TYR A 352 -56.32 45.96 -2.89
N LYS A 353 -56.36 47.29 -2.68
CA LYS A 353 -56.79 48.23 -3.71
C LYS A 353 -55.85 48.21 -4.91
N GLN A 354 -54.54 48.18 -4.67
CA GLN A 354 -53.52 48.04 -5.72
C GLN A 354 -53.65 46.68 -6.43
N HIS A 355 -53.87 45.59 -5.69
CA HIS A 355 -54.08 44.26 -6.26
C HIS A 355 -55.31 44.21 -7.18
N PHE A 356 -56.45 44.79 -6.78
CA PHE A 356 -57.66 44.87 -7.62
C PHE A 356 -57.53 45.84 -8.81
N GLN A 357 -56.70 46.87 -8.68
CA GLN A 357 -56.41 47.82 -9.76
C GLN A 357 -55.27 47.35 -10.68
N GLY A 358 -54.69 46.17 -10.44
CA GLY A 358 -53.58 45.61 -11.21
C GLY A 358 -52.21 46.28 -10.96
N LEU A 359 -52.13 47.14 -9.95
CA LEU A 359 -50.98 47.96 -9.56
C LEU A 359 -50.05 47.28 -8.54
N SER A 360 -50.04 45.95 -8.46
CA SER A 360 -49.18 45.21 -7.52
C SER A 360 -47.69 45.53 -7.74
N PRO A 361 -46.89 45.68 -6.66
CA PRO A 361 -45.45 45.92 -6.76
C PRO A 361 -44.79 44.75 -7.51
N GLY A 362 -44.24 45.03 -8.70
CA GLY A 362 -43.70 44.02 -9.62
C GLY A 362 -44.43 43.93 -10.97
N ASN A 363 -45.70 44.36 -11.07
CA ASN A 363 -46.47 44.35 -12.32
C ASN A 363 -46.34 45.65 -13.14
N ILE A 364 -45.86 46.73 -12.51
CA ILE A 364 -45.63 48.01 -13.17
C ILE A 364 -44.17 48.07 -13.65
N LYS A 365 -43.95 47.69 -14.92
CA LYS A 365 -42.64 47.88 -15.58
C LYS A 365 -42.62 49.25 -16.25
N TRP A 366 -42.00 50.22 -15.60
CA TRP A 366 -41.62 51.46 -16.27
C TRP A 366 -40.50 51.14 -17.27
N ARG A 367 -40.77 51.34 -18.56
CA ARG A 367 -39.70 51.38 -19.57
C ARG A 367 -39.19 52.83 -19.66
N PRO A 368 -37.87 53.06 -19.78
CA PRO A 368 -37.31 54.38 -20.04
C PRO A 368 -37.86 55.02 -21.31
#